data_AF-A0A3D0M728-F1
#
_entry.id   AF-A0A3D0M728-F1
#
_cell.length_a   1.000
_cell.length_b   1.000
_cell.length_c   1.000
_cell.angle_alpha   90.00
_cell.angle_beta   90.00
_cell.angle_gamma   90.00
#
_symmetry.space_group_name_H-M   'P 1'
#
loop_
_entity.id
_entity.type
_entity.pdbx_description
1 polymer ?
#
loop_
_entity_poly.entity_id
_entity_poly.type
_entity_poly.pdbx_seq_one_letter_code
_entity_poly.pdbx_strand_id
1 'polypeptide(L)' 'MGKALIIGCGGVANVAIHKCCQNSEVFEEIMIASRTKEKCDALKEKLDGGKTKIFT' A
#
# COMPACT_ATOMS: atom_id res chain seq x y z
N MET A 1 -7.95 -14.36 -0.20
CA MET A 1 -8.28 -12.95 -0.46
C MET A 1 -8.11 -12.10 0.79
N GLY A 2 -6.86 -11.75 1.10
CA GLY A 2 -6.55 -10.80 2.16
C GLY A 2 -6.65 -9.36 1.64
N LYS A 3 -7.47 -8.55 2.31
CA LYS A 3 -7.60 -7.12 2.07
C LYS A 3 -7.09 -6.36 3.29
N ALA A 4 -6.32 -5.29 3.08
CA ALA A 4 -5.81 -4.47 4.19
C ALA A 4 -6.06 -2.98 3.96
N LEU A 5 -6.49 -2.28 5.01
CA LEU A 5 -6.49 -0.82 5.08
C LEU A 5 -5.30 -0.38 5.92
N ILE A 6 -4.40 0.40 5.32
CA ILE A 6 -3.20 0.93 5.98
C ILE A 6 -3.38 2.43 6.12
N ILE A 7 -3.42 2.92 7.36
CA ILE A 7 -3.58 4.34 7.68
C ILE A 7 -2.23 4.94 8.01
N GLY A 8 -1.79 5.88 7.18
CA GLY A 8 -0.53 6.61 7.28
C GLY A 8 0.46 6.29 6.15
N CYS A 9 1.35 7.25 5.89
CA CYS A 9 2.40 7.17 4.86
C CYS A 9 3.80 7.50 5.43
N GLY A 10 3.98 7.31 6.74
CA GLY A 10 5.27 7.51 7.43
C GLY A 10 6.20 6.31 7.29
N GLY A 11 7.35 6.32 7.97
CA GLY A 11 8.39 5.28 7.83
C GLY A 11 7.88 3.85 8.07
N VAL A 12 7.10 3.63 9.15
CA VAL A 12 6.56 2.30 9.48
C VAL A 12 5.53 1.84 8.43
N ALA A 13 4.62 2.74 8.03
CA ALA A 13 3.63 2.42 7.02
C ALA A 13 4.27 2.10 5.67
N ASN A 14 5.35 2.80 5.30
CA ASN A 14 6.14 2.50 4.12
C ASN A 14 6.61 1.03 4.13
N VAL A 15 7.25 0.60 5.23
CA VAL A 15 7.72 -0.78 5.38
C VAL A 15 6.56 -1.77 5.29
N ALA A 16 5.45 -1.51 5.98
CA ALA A 16 4.28 -2.38 5.95
C ALA A 16 3.71 -2.54 4.54
N ILE A 17 3.50 -1.44 3.82
CA ILE A 17 2.98 -1.43 2.45
C ILE A 17 3.92 -2.20 1.51
N HIS A 18 5.24 -1.95 1.60
CA HIS A 18 6.24 -2.68 0.82
C HIS A 18 6.17 -4.20 1.07
N LYS A 19 6.02 -4.62 2.34
CA LYS A 19 5.94 -6.04 2.71
C LYS A 19 4.61 -6.69 2.30
N CYS A 20 3.49 -5.99 2.38
CA CYS A 20 2.23 -6.46 1.83
C CYS A 20 2.34 -6.67 0.32
N CYS A 21 2.95 -5.73 -0.41
CA CYS A 21 3.15 -5.89 -1.84
C CYS A 21 4.06 -7.08 -2.22
N GLN A 22 5.08 -7.36 -1.40
CA GLN A 22 5.97 -8.53 -1.57
C GLN A 22 5.27 -9.86 -1.27
N ASN A 23 4.26 -9.86 -0.40
CA ASN A 23 3.48 -11.04 -0.04
C ASN A 23 2.09 -11.01 -0.71
N SER A 24 2.10 -10.84 -2.04
CA SER A 24 0.88 -10.64 -2.85
C SER A 24 -0.06 -11.86 -2.88
N GLU A 25 0.42 -13.04 -2.49
CA GLU A 25 -0.42 -14.24 -2.37
C GLU A 25 -1.34 -14.18 -1.14
N VAL A 26 -0.95 -13.42 -0.12
CA VAL A 26 -1.76 -13.17 1.08
C VAL A 26 -2.50 -11.85 0.96
N PHE A 27 -1.81 -10.77 0.57
CA PHE A 27 -2.35 -9.43 0.43
C PHE A 27 -2.60 -9.11 -1.03
N GLU A 28 -3.75 -9.54 -1.53
CA GLU A 28 -4.12 -9.33 -2.94
C GLU A 28 -4.55 -7.88 -3.20
N GLU A 29 -5.05 -7.19 -2.17
CA GLU A 29 -5.58 -5.83 -2.26
C GLU A 29 -5.25 -5.01 -1.01
N ILE A 30 -4.75 -3.80 -1.20
CA ILE A 30 -4.50 -2.84 -0.11
C ILE A 30 -5.06 -1.46 -0.43
N MET A 31 -5.59 -0.79 0.59
CA MET A 31 -6.00 0.62 0.57
C MET A 31 -5.05 1.42 1.46
N ILE A 32 -4.49 2.51 0.92
CA ILE A 32 -3.59 3.41 1.66
C ILE A 32 -4.33 4.71 1.92
N ALA A 33 -4.60 5.02 3.18
CA ALA A 33 -5.29 6.26 3.55
C ALA A 33 -4.38 7.15 4.42
N SER A 34 -4.40 8.46 4.18
CA SER A 34 -3.68 9.44 5.00
C SER A 34 -4.33 10.81 4.85
N ARG A 35 -4.05 11.71 5.80
CA ARG A 35 -4.50 13.12 5.72
C ARG A 35 -3.89 13.87 4.53
N THR A 36 -2.76 13.39 4.02
CA THR A 36 -2.04 13.98 2.87
C THR A 36 -2.14 13.00 1.71
N LYS A 37 -3.07 13.24 0.78
CA LYS A 37 -3.38 12.33 -0.33
C LYS A 37 -2.17 12.14 -1.26
N GLU A 38 -1.40 13.20 -1.47
CA GLU A 38 -0.21 13.21 -2.32
C GLU A 38 0.83 12.18 -1.85
N LYS A 39 0.90 11.91 -0.53
CA LYS A 39 1.78 10.88 0.01
C LYS A 39 1.27 9.46 -0.25
N CYS A 40 -0.04 9.25 -0.31
CA CYS A 40 -0.63 7.97 -0.70
C CYS A 40 -0.35 7.70 -2.18
N ASP A 41 -0.64 8.70 -3.03
CA ASP A 41 -0.48 8.59 -4.48
C ASP A 41 0.98 8.36 -4.87
N ALA A 42 1.93 9.09 -4.26
CA ALA A 42 3.37 8.86 -4.48
C ALA A 42 3.83 7.45 -4.08
N LEU A 43 3.25 6.89 -3.01
CA LEU A 43 3.55 5.52 -2.58
C LEU A 43 2.98 4.48 -3.55
N LYS A 44 1.76 4.71 -4.04
CA LYS A 44 1.12 3.87 -5.06
C LYS A 44 1.93 3.87 -6.35
N GLU A 45 2.34 5.04 -6.84
CA GLU A 45 3.15 5.18 -8.05
C GLU A 45 4.49 4.46 -7.92
N LYS A 46 5.17 4.62 -6.77
CA LYS A 46 6.45 3.94 -6.50
C LYS A 46 6.35 2.41 -6.49
N LEU A 47 5.17 1.88 -6.18
CA LEU A 47 4.89 0.46 -6.04
C LEU A 47 4.07 -0.10 -7.21
N ASP A 48 3.87 0.69 -8.24
CA ASP A 48 3.12 0.29 -9.42
C ASP A 48 3.81 -0.86 -10.16
N GLY A 49 3.04 -1.64 -10.91
CA GLY A 49 3.50 -2.83 -11.63
C GLY A 49 3.64 -4.11 -10.78
N GLY A 50 3.28 -4.05 -9.49
CA GLY A 50 3.17 -5.24 -8.64
C GLY A 50 1.92 -6.09 -8.89
N LYS A 51 1.87 -7.29 -8.30
CA LYS A 51 0.68 -8.17 -8.36
C LYS A 51 -0.45 -7.72 -7.41
N THR A 52 -0.09 -7.00 -6.35
CA THR A 52 -1.01 -6.49 -5.32
C THR A 52 -1.75 -5.27 -5.86
N LYS A 53 -3.08 -5.25 -5.75
CA LYS A 53 -3.89 -4.09 -6.16
C LYS A 53 -3.83 -3.00 -5.10
N ILE A 54 -3.38 -1.81 -5.48
CA ILE A 54 -3.19 -0.68 -4.56
C ILE A 54 -4.21 0.43 -4.85
N PHE A 55 -4.97 0.80 -3.82
CA PHE A 55 -5.91 1.93 -3.81
C PHE A 55 -5.42 3.02 -2.85
N THR A 56 -5.81 4.27 -3.12
CA THR A 56 -5.45 5.47 -2.34
C THR A 56 -6.66 6.36 -2.10
#